data_AF-A0A948P2V1-F1
#
_entry.id   AF-A0A948P2V1-F1
#
_cell.length_a   1.000
_cell.length_b   1.000
_cell.length_c   1.000
_cell.angle_alpha   90.00
_cell.angle_beta   90.00
_cell.angle_gamma   90.00
#
_symmetry.space_group_name_H-M   'P 1'
#
loop_
_entity.id
_entity.type
_entity.pdbx_description
1 polymer ?
#
loop_
_entity_poly.entity_id
_entity_poly.type
_entity_poly.pdbx_seq_one_letter_code
_entity_poly.pdbx_strand_id
1 'polypeptide(L)' 'MAMDSDEGVRRQAIATAIAAELDRQAREGATRVDIEALAEAIDIALDPVPPVSEGKRPQELNATNDD' A
#
# COMPACT_ATOMS: atom_id res chain seq x y z
N MET A 1 9.33 -5.77 24.86
CA MET A 1 8.17 -6.32 24.13
C MET A 1 7.82 -5.49 22.88
N ALA A 2 8.77 -4.80 22.22
CA ALA A 2 8.48 -3.97 21.04
C ALA A 2 8.77 -4.66 19.69
N MET A 3 9.72 -5.61 19.64
CA MET A 3 10.08 -6.29 18.38
C MET A 3 9.03 -7.28 17.86
N ASP A 4 8.21 -7.85 18.75
CA ASP A 4 7.15 -8.81 18.39
C ASP A 4 5.99 -8.11 17.65
N SER A 5 5.83 -6.80 17.89
CA SER A 5 4.81 -5.96 17.27
C SER A 5 5.14 -5.66 15.80
N ASP A 6 6.38 -5.28 15.53
CA ASP A 6 6.81 -4.89 14.18
C ASP A 6 6.89 -6.10 13.24
N GLU A 7 7.36 -7.26 13.74
CA GLU A 7 7.36 -8.49 12.93
C GLU A 7 5.93 -8.97 12.63
N GLY A 8 5.02 -8.88 13.60
CA GLY A 8 3.61 -9.21 13.43
C GLY A 8 2.93 -8.32 12.40
N VAL A 9 3.15 -7.00 12.48
CA VAL A 9 2.62 -6.01 11.52
C VAL A 9 3.18 -6.27 10.12
N ARG A 10 4.49 -6.50 10.00
CA ARG A 10 5.14 -6.82 8.71
C ARG A 10 4.56 -8.10 8.10
N ARG A 11 4.42 -9.16 8.89
CA ARG A 11 3.86 -10.43 8.42
C ARG A 11 2.42 -10.27 7.96
N GLN A 12 1.62 -9.48 8.67
CA GLN A 12 0.24 -9.18 8.28
C GLN A 12 0.18 -8.40 6.96
N ALA A 13 1.03 -7.39 6.78
CA ALA A 13 1.10 -6.62 5.53
C ALA A 13 1.44 -7.50 4.33
N ILE A 14 2.45 -8.37 4.46
CA ILE A 14 2.81 -9.35 3.43
C ILE A 14 1.64 -10.29 3.11
N ALA A 15 0.99 -10.84 4.13
CA ALA A 15 -0.14 -11.75 3.95
C ALA A 15 -1.31 -11.08 3.22
N THR A 16 -1.60 -9.81 3.56
CA THR A 16 -2.62 -9.01 2.88
C THR A 16 -2.26 -8.75 1.42
N ALA A 17 -1.00 -8.41 1.12
CA ALA A 17 -0.55 -8.18 -0.25
C ALA A 17 -0.63 -9.44 -1.10
N ILE A 18 -0.18 -10.59 -0.57
CA ILE A 18 -0.28 -11.89 -1.25
C ILE A 18 -1.75 -12.24 -1.55
N ALA A 19 -2.65 -12.08 -0.57
CA ALA A 19 -4.06 -12.38 -0.75
C ALA A 19 -4.70 -11.49 -1.82
N ALA A 20 -4.43 -10.18 -1.79
CA ALA A 20 -4.94 -9.23 -2.76
C ALA A 20 -4.45 -9.53 -4.18
N GLU A 21 -3.18 -9.90 -4.33
CA GLU A 21 -2.59 -10.21 -5.63
C GLU A 21 -3.11 -11.52 -6.22
N LEU A 22 -3.23 -12.57 -5.40
CA LEU A 22 -3.84 -13.82 -5.85
C LEU A 22 -5.29 -13.63 -6.28
N ASP A 23 -6.07 -12.83 -5.55
CA ASP A 23 -7.44 -12.49 -5.92
C ASP A 23 -7.50 -11.69 -7.24
N ARG A 24 -6.57 -10.76 -7.46
CA ARG A 24 -6.46 -10.00 -8.72
C ARG A 24 -6.21 -10.95 -9.89
N GLN A 25 -5.18 -11.80 -9.79
CA GLN A 25 -4.82 -12.76 -10.83
C GLN A 25 -5.97 -13.74 -11.12
N ALA A 26 -6.67 -14.21 -10.09
CA ALA A 26 -7.83 -15.08 -10.25
C ALA A 26 -8.97 -14.38 -11.02
N ARG A 27 -9.24 -13.10 -10.72
CA ARG A 27 -10.25 -12.29 -11.43
C ARG A 27 -9.87 -12.02 -12.89
N GLU A 28 -8.58 -11.91 -13.17
CA GLU A 28 -8.04 -11.75 -14.53
C GLU A 28 -7.98 -13.07 -15.31
N GLY A 29 -8.35 -14.20 -14.68
CA GLY A 29 -8.38 -15.51 -15.32
C GLY A 29 -6.99 -16.13 -15.49
N ALA A 30 -6.02 -15.74 -14.65
CA ALA A 30 -4.69 -16.31 -14.66
C ALA A 30 -4.76 -17.83 -14.43
N THR A 31 -4.19 -18.60 -15.37
CA THR A 31 -4.12 -20.08 -15.26
C THR A 31 -2.96 -20.55 -14.40
N ARG A 32 -2.01 -19.66 -14.13
CA ARG A 32 -0.83 -19.85 -13.28
C ARG A 32 -0.60 -18.58 -12.49
N VAL A 33 0.06 -18.72 -11.35
CA VAL A 33 0.48 -17.56 -10.55
C VAL A 33 1.56 -16.80 -11.33
N ASP A 34 1.33 -15.51 -11.55
CA ASP A 34 2.35 -14.57 -11.97
C ASP A 34 3.22 -14.25 -10.76
N ILE A 35 4.40 -14.88 -10.73
CA ILE A 35 5.34 -14.78 -9.62
C ILE A 35 6.01 -13.42 -9.57
N GLU A 36 6.22 -12.77 -10.72
CA GLU A 36 6.84 -11.45 -10.79
C GLU A 36 5.90 -10.40 -10.21
N ALA A 37 4.62 -10.45 -10.60
CA ALA A 37 3.59 -9.59 -10.00
C ALA A 37 3.44 -9.81 -8.49
N LEU A 38 3.58 -11.06 -8.03
CA LEU A 38 3.55 -11.37 -6.60
C LEU A 38 4.77 -10.83 -5.85
N ALA A 39 5.96 -10.91 -6.45
CA ALA A 39 7.18 -10.34 -5.89
C ALA A 39 7.06 -8.81 -5.76
N GLU A 40 6.53 -8.14 -6.79
CA GLU A 40 6.28 -6.70 -6.75
C GLU A 40 5.30 -6.31 -5.64
N ALA A 41 4.20 -7.05 -5.47
CA ALA A 41 3.23 -6.82 -4.40
C ALA A 41 3.86 -6.97 -3.00
N ILE A 42 4.78 -7.93 -2.84
CA ILE A 42 5.53 -8.13 -1.60
C ILE A 42 6.49 -6.97 -1.36
N ASP A 43 7.24 -6.53 -2.38
CA ASP A 43 8.19 -5.43 -2.25
C ASP A 43 7.48 -4.13 -1.80
N ILE A 44 6.30 -3.83 -2.37
CA ILE A 44 5.47 -2.70 -1.95
C ILE A 44 5.00 -2.85 -0.50
N ALA A 45 4.68 -4.07 -0.05
CA ALA A 45 4.28 -4.32 1.33
C ALA A 45 5.45 -4.17 2.33
N LEU A 46 6.67 -4.42 1.88
CA LEU A 46 7.89 -4.30 2.68
C LEU A 46 8.39 -2.85 2.77
N ASP A 47 8.22 -2.08 1.71
CA ASP A 47 8.59 -0.67 1.64
C ASP A 47 7.41 0.15 1.07
N PRO A 48 6.37 0.40 1.88
CA PRO A 48 5.18 1.10 1.41
C PRO A 48 5.54 2.53 1.06
N VAL A 49 5.36 2.88 -0.22
CA VAL A 49 5.52 4.26 -0.68
C VAL A 49 4.56 5.14 0.12
N PRO A 50 5.06 6.14 0.87
CA PRO A 50 4.18 7.00 1.64
C PRO A 50 3.21 7.70 0.68
N PRO A 51 1.92 7.82 1.05
CA PRO A 51 0.96 8.51 0.20
C PRO A 51 1.49 9.90 -0.10
N VAL A 52 1.47 10.28 -1.38
CA VAL A 52 1.85 11.62 -1.81
C VAL A 52 0.93 12.57 -1.06
N SER A 53 1.45 13.21 0.00
CA SER A 53 0.70 14.20 0.73
C SER A 53 0.50 15.37 -0.21
N GLU A 54 -0.67 15.46 -0.83
CA GLU A 54 -1.22 16.71 -1.33
C GLU A 54 -1.50 17.62 -0.13
N GLY A 55 -0.42 18.06 0.53
CA GLY A 55 -0.48 19.16 1.46
C GLY A 55 -0.91 20.37 0.65
N LYS A 56 -2.20 20.72 0.72
CA LYS A 56 -2.67 22.04 0.30
C LYS A 56 -1.73 23.07 0.89
N ARG A 57 -1.10 23.87 0.04
CA ARG A 57 -0.14 24.87 0.52
C ARG A 57 -0.94 25.94 1.27
N PRO A 58 -0.48 26.46 2.43
CA PRO A 58 -1.23 27.42 3.24
C PRO A 58 -1.72 28.67 2.47
N GLN A 59 -1.05 29.00 1.37
CA GLN A 59 -1.43 30.06 0.43
C GLN A 59 -2.80 29.88 -0.25
N GLU A 60 -3.45 28.72 -0.15
CA GLU A 60 -4.81 28.48 -0.65
C GLU A 60 -5.91 28.71 0.41
N LEU A 61 -5.54 28.96 1.68
CA LEU A 61 -6.49 29.12 2.79
C LEU A 61 -6.90 30.59 3.06
N ASN A 62 -6.29 31.57 2.38
CA ASN A 62 -6.55 33.01 2.58
C ASN A 62 -7.40 33.67 1.47
N ALA A 63 -8.03 32.89 0.59
CA ALA A 63 -8.79 33.43 -0.55
C ALA A 63 -10.31 33.60 -0.29
N THR A 64 -10.78 33.57 0.96
CA THR A 64 -12.21 33.78 1.23
C THR A 64 -12.42 34.63 2.48
N ASN A 65 -12.97 35.82 2.21
CA ASN A 65 -13.58 36.83 3.09
C ASN A 65 -12.65 37.89 3.69
N ASP A 66 -12.26 38.83 2.85
CA ASP A 66 -12.19 40.25 3.22
C ASP A 66 -13.45 40.90 2.61
N ASP A 67 -14.52 41.04 3.40
CA ASP A 67 -15.74 41.81 3.11
C ASP A 67 -16.29 42.40 4.41
#